data_AF-A0A3P1SCG4-F1
#
_entry.id   AF-A0A3P1SCG4-F1
#
_cell.length_a   1.000
_cell.length_b   1.000
_cell.length_c   1.000
_cell.angle_alpha   90.00
_cell.angle_beta   90.00
_cell.angle_gamma   90.00
#
_symmetry.space_group_name_H-M   'P 1'
#
loop_
_entity.id
_entity.type
_entity.pdbx_description
1 polymer ?
#
loop_
_entity_poly.entity_id
_entity_poly.type
_entity_poly.pdbx_seq_one_letter_code
_entity_poly.pdbx_strand_id
1 'polypeptide(L)'
;MTRNTSDRDQSVGEVDPAKARELLGLVRQSQMSAAPTLSPMWIPYSIFCVGGSTFPLLSFAFAKAGMSELIPVLVFFGWVIIAAILMAITMRSAIKRQARGFGRRWSIMMAAWGITFMGAVFASRAAVDGQLSVWTLVGIAALFAILAINGPVIELVTVRKAEGLAQRKEVTNG
;
A
#
# COMPACT_ATOMS: atom_id res chain seq x y z
N MET A 1 -51.04 -21.27 42.34
CA MET A 1 -50.39 -21.20 41.02
C MET A 1 -49.43 -20.05 41.01
N THR A 2 -48.15 -20.35 41.04
CA THR A 2 -47.00 -19.46 41.05
C THR A 2 -46.69 -18.98 39.62
N ARG A 3 -46.49 -17.68 39.42
CA ARG A 3 -45.75 -17.18 38.25
C ARG A 3 -44.73 -16.14 38.71
N ASN A 4 -43.53 -16.63 38.90
CA ASN A 4 -42.32 -15.90 39.21
C ASN A 4 -41.92 -15.14 37.93
N THR A 5 -41.92 -13.81 37.95
CA THR A 5 -41.38 -12.95 36.89
C THR A 5 -40.10 -12.31 37.40
N SER A 6 -39.13 -13.15 37.75
CA SER A 6 -37.71 -12.80 37.77
C SER A 6 -37.15 -13.01 36.36
N ASP A 7 -36.09 -12.30 36.02
CA ASP A 7 -35.23 -12.49 34.83
C ASP A 7 -35.56 -11.68 33.58
N ARG A 8 -35.75 -10.36 33.73
CA ARG A 8 -35.46 -9.40 32.64
C ARG A 8 -34.53 -8.24 33.01
N ASP A 9 -33.77 -8.38 34.11
CA ASP A 9 -32.55 -7.60 34.33
C ASP A 9 -31.34 -8.41 33.85
N GLN A 10 -31.26 -8.67 32.54
CA GLN A 10 -29.95 -8.87 31.94
C GLN A 10 -29.31 -7.49 31.85
N SER A 11 -28.64 -7.14 32.94
CA SER A 11 -27.65 -6.08 33.01
C SER A 11 -26.86 -6.06 31.70
N VAL A 12 -26.92 -4.92 31.02
CA VAL A 12 -25.87 -4.51 30.09
C VAL A 12 -24.60 -4.60 30.93
N GLY A 13 -23.87 -5.70 30.76
CA GLY A 13 -22.86 -6.16 31.69
C GLY A 13 -21.99 -4.99 32.10
N GLU A 14 -22.00 -4.71 33.41
CA GLU A 14 -21.19 -3.66 34.01
C GLU A 14 -19.75 -3.89 33.54
N VAL A 15 -19.31 -3.05 32.60
CA VAL A 15 -17.97 -3.14 32.03
C VAL A 15 -17.06 -2.70 33.16
N ASP A 16 -16.57 -3.68 33.91
CA ASP A 16 -15.66 -3.45 35.03
C ASP A 16 -14.50 -2.58 34.53
N PRO A 17 -14.40 -1.33 35.02
CA PRO A 17 -13.42 -0.37 34.52
C PRO A 17 -11.99 -0.83 34.81
N ALA A 18 -11.77 -1.72 35.78
CA ALA A 18 -10.47 -2.34 36.03
C ALA A 18 -10.11 -3.31 34.89
N LYS A 19 -11.04 -4.18 34.51
CA LYS A 19 -10.89 -5.12 33.38
C LYS A 19 -10.74 -4.40 32.03
N ALA A 20 -11.44 -3.29 31.82
CA ALA A 20 -11.28 -2.46 30.63
C ALA A 20 -9.89 -1.81 30.57
N ARG A 21 -9.36 -1.34 31.70
CA ARG A 21 -8.00 -0.79 31.80
C ARG A 21 -6.93 -1.86 31.60
N GLU A 22 -7.14 -3.05 32.12
CA GLU A 22 -6.25 -4.20 31.94
C GLU A 22 -6.19 -4.65 30.47
N LEU A 23 -7.35 -4.77 29.81
CA LEU A 23 -7.42 -5.08 28.38
C LEU A 23 -6.79 -3.98 27.51
N LEU A 24 -7.01 -2.70 27.85
CA LEU A 24 -6.32 -1.59 27.17
C LEU A 24 -4.80 -1.60 27.42
N GLY A 25 -4.37 -2.03 28.61
CA GLY A 25 -2.96 -2.26 28.96
C GLY A 25 -2.33 -3.35 28.10
N LEU A 26 -2.99 -4.50 27.99
CA LEU A 26 -2.55 -5.63 27.15
C LEU A 26 -2.56 -5.28 25.66
N VAL A 27 -3.55 -4.52 25.19
CA VAL A 27 -3.58 -4.01 23.81
C VAL A 27 -2.45 -3.00 23.57
N ARG A 28 -2.17 -2.10 24.51
CA ARG A 28 -1.01 -1.19 24.41
C ARG A 28 0.31 -1.95 24.43
N GLN A 29 0.46 -2.92 25.31
CA GLN A 29 1.69 -3.70 25.45
C GLN A 29 1.93 -4.57 24.21
N SER A 30 0.91 -5.24 23.69
CA SER A 30 1.02 -6.00 22.42
C SER A 30 1.29 -5.11 21.21
N GLN A 31 0.81 -3.85 21.20
CA GLN A 31 1.16 -2.87 20.17
C GLN A 31 2.57 -2.27 20.34
N MET A 32 3.13 -2.25 21.56
CA MET A 32 4.50 -1.79 21.81
C MET A 32 5.55 -2.88 21.52
N SER A 33 5.21 -4.16 21.72
CA SER A 33 6.16 -5.28 21.57
C SER A 33 6.48 -5.65 20.12
N ALA A 34 5.78 -5.11 19.12
CA ALA A 34 6.11 -5.28 17.72
C ALA A 34 6.80 -4.01 17.19
N ALA A 35 8.12 -4.01 17.15
CA ALA A 35 8.87 -2.95 16.48
C ALA A 35 8.31 -2.74 15.06
N PRO A 36 8.01 -1.49 14.66
CA PRO A 36 7.44 -1.23 13.35
C PRO A 36 8.45 -1.65 12.27
N THR A 37 8.12 -2.67 11.48
CA THR A 37 9.01 -3.15 10.40
C THR A 37 8.54 -2.63 9.04
N LEU A 38 9.46 -2.52 8.08
CA LEU A 38 9.12 -2.21 6.69
C LEU A 38 8.07 -3.20 6.15
N SER A 39 6.96 -2.69 5.63
CA SER A 39 5.88 -3.51 5.13
C SER A 39 6.29 -4.26 3.85
N PRO A 40 6.06 -5.58 3.76
CA PRO A 40 6.31 -6.34 2.54
C PRO A 40 5.39 -5.93 1.37
N MET A 41 4.36 -5.12 1.66
CA MET A 41 3.42 -4.58 0.67
C MET A 41 4.10 -3.69 -0.40
N TRP A 42 5.30 -3.17 -0.15
CA TRP A 42 6.03 -2.44 -1.20
C TRP A 42 6.50 -3.32 -2.35
N ILE A 43 6.64 -4.63 -2.13
CA ILE A 43 7.02 -5.57 -3.20
C ILE A 43 5.97 -5.58 -4.32
N PRO A 44 4.68 -5.87 -4.07
CA PRO A 44 3.66 -5.80 -5.12
C PRO A 44 3.50 -4.39 -5.69
N TYR A 45 3.74 -3.33 -4.90
CA TYR A 45 3.74 -1.96 -5.42
C TYR A 45 4.83 -1.72 -6.48
N SER A 46 6.05 -2.21 -6.23
CA SER A 46 7.13 -2.13 -7.22
C SER A 46 6.77 -2.89 -8.51
N ILE A 47 6.06 -4.02 -8.41
CA ILE A 47 5.57 -4.76 -9.58
C ILE A 47 4.52 -3.97 -10.35
N PHE A 48 3.60 -3.29 -9.67
CA PHE A 48 2.68 -2.35 -10.33
C PHE A 48 3.44 -1.25 -11.08
N CYS A 49 4.53 -0.73 -10.50
CA CYS A 49 5.36 0.28 -11.16
C CYS A 49 6.08 -0.28 -12.38
N VAL A 50 6.58 -1.53 -12.33
CA VAL A 50 7.17 -2.21 -13.50
C VAL A 50 6.13 -2.31 -14.62
N GLY A 51 4.94 -2.85 -14.33
CA GLY A 51 3.87 -2.96 -15.31
C GLY A 51 3.50 -1.60 -15.92
N GLY A 52 3.32 -0.58 -15.08
CA GLY A 52 3.03 0.79 -15.51
C GLY A 52 4.12 1.41 -16.38
N SER A 53 5.40 1.13 -16.09
CA SER A 53 6.53 1.62 -16.88
C SER A 53 6.65 0.98 -18.26
N THR A 54 6.34 -0.32 -18.35
CA THR A 54 6.44 -1.08 -19.62
C THR A 54 5.32 -0.74 -20.59
N PHE A 55 4.13 -0.44 -20.08
CA PHE A 55 2.94 -0.19 -20.89
C PHE A 55 3.12 0.90 -21.96
N PRO A 56 3.49 2.16 -21.64
CA PRO A 56 3.54 3.24 -22.63
C PRO A 56 4.55 2.97 -23.76
N LEU A 57 5.70 2.37 -23.43
CA LEU A 57 6.74 2.03 -24.40
C LEU A 57 6.32 0.88 -25.32
N LEU A 58 5.72 -0.18 -24.75
CA LEU A 58 5.20 -1.30 -25.54
C LEU A 58 4.04 -0.87 -26.43
N SER A 59 3.09 -0.09 -25.89
CA SER A 59 1.96 0.45 -26.67
C SER A 59 2.45 1.29 -27.84
N PHE A 60 3.42 2.18 -27.64
CA PHE A 60 3.99 2.98 -28.71
C PHE A 60 4.71 2.11 -29.76
N ALA A 61 5.58 1.19 -29.33
CA ALA A 61 6.35 0.34 -30.22
C ALA A 61 5.46 -0.58 -31.08
N PHE A 62 4.45 -1.19 -30.48
CA PHE A 62 3.52 -2.07 -31.19
C PHE A 62 2.64 -1.29 -32.17
N ALA A 63 2.13 -0.12 -31.76
CA ALA A 63 1.36 0.73 -32.66
C ALA A 63 2.20 1.21 -33.86
N LYS A 64 3.46 1.60 -33.67
CA LYS A 64 4.36 1.99 -34.77
C LYS A 64 4.73 0.82 -35.68
N ALA A 65 4.78 -0.40 -35.15
CA ALA A 65 5.01 -1.61 -35.93
C ALA A 65 3.75 -2.13 -36.66
N GLY A 66 2.60 -1.46 -36.51
CA GLY A 66 1.32 -1.93 -37.07
C GLY A 66 0.81 -3.23 -36.43
N MET A 67 1.28 -3.54 -35.22
CA MET A 67 0.88 -4.73 -34.47
C MET A 67 -0.33 -4.44 -33.57
N SER A 68 -1.01 -5.50 -33.13
CA SER A 68 -2.16 -5.39 -32.23
C SER A 68 -1.76 -4.80 -30.87
N GLU A 69 -2.51 -3.78 -30.42
CA GLU A 69 -2.36 -3.17 -29.10
C GLU A 69 -2.84 -4.06 -27.95
N LEU A 70 -3.48 -5.20 -28.27
CA LEU A 70 -3.90 -6.19 -27.27
C LEU A 70 -2.69 -6.75 -26.50
N ILE A 71 -1.52 -6.88 -27.15
CA ILE A 71 -0.33 -7.48 -26.55
C ILE A 71 0.20 -6.61 -25.40
N PRO A 72 0.47 -5.29 -25.57
CA PRO A 72 0.82 -4.40 -24.46
C PRO A 72 -0.20 -4.42 -23.30
N VAL A 73 -1.49 -4.52 -23.61
CA VAL A 73 -2.57 -4.60 -22.61
C VAL A 73 -2.48 -5.92 -21.83
N LEU A 74 -2.30 -7.06 -22.50
CA LEU A 74 -2.15 -8.36 -21.85
C LEU A 74 -0.89 -8.43 -20.98
N VAL A 75 0.23 -7.87 -21.46
CA VAL A 75 1.48 -7.77 -20.67
C VAL A 75 1.25 -6.95 -19.40
N PHE A 76 0.57 -5.81 -19.51
CA PHE A 76 0.21 -4.99 -18.35
C PHE A 76 -0.69 -5.75 -17.36
N PHE A 77 -1.74 -6.42 -17.83
CA PHE A 77 -2.60 -7.23 -16.97
C PHE A 77 -1.85 -8.39 -16.32
N GLY A 78 -0.87 -8.99 -17.01
CA GLY A 78 0.03 -9.98 -16.43
C GLY A 78 0.75 -9.44 -15.19
N TRP A 79 1.32 -8.24 -15.28
CA TRP A 79 1.94 -7.57 -14.13
C TRP A 79 0.95 -7.28 -13.00
N VAL A 80 -0.26 -6.81 -13.34
CA VAL A 80 -1.33 -6.56 -12.36
C VAL A 80 -1.74 -7.84 -11.62
N ILE A 81 -1.88 -8.96 -12.34
CA ILE A 81 -2.22 -10.26 -11.74
C ILE A 81 -1.10 -10.73 -10.81
N ILE A 82 0.16 -10.65 -11.24
CA ILE A 82 1.31 -11.00 -10.40
C ILE A 82 1.33 -10.15 -9.13
N ALA A 83 1.14 -8.83 -9.26
CA ALA A 83 1.09 -7.92 -8.13
C ALA A 83 -0.08 -8.24 -7.19
N ALA A 84 -1.26 -8.57 -7.73
CA ALA A 84 -2.43 -8.94 -6.93
C ALA A 84 -2.22 -10.25 -6.16
N ILE A 85 -1.61 -11.26 -6.79
CA ILE A 85 -1.26 -12.53 -6.12
C ILE A 85 -0.28 -12.27 -4.98
N LEU A 86 0.80 -11.52 -5.24
CA LEU A 86 1.76 -11.20 -4.18
C LEU A 86 1.13 -10.36 -3.07
N MET A 87 0.26 -9.40 -3.41
CA MET A 87 -0.46 -8.60 -2.43
C MET A 87 -1.34 -9.47 -1.51
N ALA A 88 -2.04 -10.46 -2.06
CA ALA A 88 -2.83 -11.41 -1.28
C ALA A 88 -1.95 -12.25 -0.34
N ILE A 89 -0.76 -12.66 -0.79
CA ILE A 89 0.22 -13.39 0.02
C ILE A 89 0.76 -12.49 1.15
N THR A 90 1.19 -11.26 0.82
CA THR A 90 1.80 -10.33 1.79
C THR A 90 0.79 -9.78 2.78
N MET A 91 -0.48 -9.62 2.42
CA MET A 91 -1.52 -9.20 3.36
C MET A 91 -1.70 -10.21 4.49
N ARG A 92 -1.61 -11.52 4.21
CA ARG A 92 -1.74 -12.56 5.25
C ARG A 92 -0.65 -12.46 6.32
N SER A 93 0.56 -12.04 5.95
CA SER A 93 1.70 -11.91 6.87
C SER A 93 1.83 -10.51 7.50
N ALA A 94 1.29 -9.45 6.87
CA ALA A 94 1.53 -8.06 7.26
C ALA A 94 0.54 -7.48 8.30
N ILE A 95 -0.64 -8.08 8.51
CA ILE A 95 -1.72 -7.51 9.35
C ILE A 95 -1.26 -7.13 10.78
N LYS A 96 -0.27 -7.82 11.33
CA LYS A 96 0.17 -7.62 12.73
C LYS A 96 1.37 -6.68 12.90
N ARG A 97 2.02 -6.22 11.82
CA ARG A 97 3.35 -5.55 11.91
C ARG A 97 3.47 -4.23 11.13
N GLN A 98 2.37 -3.71 10.58
CA GLN A 98 2.42 -2.48 9.79
C GLN A 98 2.60 -1.24 10.67
N ALA A 99 3.51 -0.35 10.26
CA ALA A 99 3.69 0.94 10.90
C ALA A 99 2.39 1.78 10.88
N ARG A 100 2.13 2.51 11.97
CA ARG A 100 0.93 3.36 12.10
C ARG A 100 0.79 4.30 10.90
N GLY A 101 -0.41 4.35 10.30
CA GLY A 101 -0.68 5.17 9.12
C GLY A 101 -0.14 4.59 7.80
N PHE A 102 0.25 3.31 7.76
CA PHE A 102 0.57 2.61 6.50
C PHE A 102 -0.56 2.73 5.47
N GLY A 103 -1.80 2.42 5.86
CA GLY A 103 -2.95 2.47 4.95
C GLY A 103 -3.10 3.82 4.23
N ARG A 104 -2.95 4.94 4.94
CA ARG A 104 -3.02 6.28 4.32
C ARG A 104 -1.92 6.49 3.28
N ARG A 105 -0.68 6.11 3.61
CA ARG A 105 0.48 6.25 2.70
C ARG A 105 0.34 5.34 1.48
N TRP A 106 -0.11 4.11 1.69
CA TRP A 106 -0.42 3.17 0.62
C TRP A 106 -1.47 3.73 -0.34
N SER A 107 -2.58 4.26 0.18
CA SER A 107 -3.62 4.87 -0.64
C SER A 107 -3.11 6.07 -1.45
N ILE A 108 -2.28 6.93 -0.85
CA ILE A 108 -1.65 8.06 -1.55
C ILE A 108 -0.74 7.56 -2.68
N MET A 109 0.08 6.53 -2.42
CA MET A 109 1.00 5.97 -3.42
C MET A 109 0.27 5.26 -4.56
N MET A 110 -0.84 4.58 -4.26
CA MET A 110 -1.71 3.98 -5.29
C MET A 110 -2.45 5.04 -6.11
N ALA A 111 -2.90 6.13 -5.48
CA ALA A 111 -3.50 7.26 -6.21
C ALA A 111 -2.47 7.92 -7.14
N ALA A 112 -1.24 8.17 -6.66
CA ALA A 112 -0.15 8.71 -7.47
C ALA A 112 0.22 7.78 -8.64
N TRP A 113 0.29 6.47 -8.38
CA TRP A 113 0.49 5.46 -9.42
C TRP A 113 -0.64 5.49 -10.46
N GLY A 114 -1.91 5.55 -10.02
CA GLY A 114 -3.07 5.59 -10.92
C GLY A 114 -3.09 6.84 -11.81
N ILE A 115 -2.80 8.01 -11.24
CA ILE A 115 -2.68 9.27 -12.00
C ILE A 115 -1.56 9.16 -13.05
N THR A 116 -0.40 8.64 -12.64
CA THR A 116 0.76 8.46 -13.54
C THR A 116 0.43 7.47 -14.66
N PHE A 117 -0.28 6.39 -14.35
CA PHE A 117 -0.71 5.39 -15.34
C PHE A 117 -1.72 5.93 -16.33
N MET A 118 -2.73 6.69 -15.86
CA MET A 118 -3.64 7.38 -16.77
C MET A 118 -2.88 8.34 -17.69
N GLY A 119 -1.93 9.09 -17.14
CA GLY A 119 -1.01 9.93 -17.94
C GLY A 119 -0.23 9.12 -18.98
N ALA A 120 0.26 7.93 -18.63
CA ALA A 120 0.96 7.03 -19.53
C ALA A 120 0.07 6.53 -20.69
N VAL A 121 -1.20 6.23 -20.42
CA VAL A 121 -2.18 5.82 -21.43
C VAL A 121 -2.45 6.94 -22.43
N PHE A 122 -2.68 8.17 -21.96
CA PHE A 122 -2.91 9.31 -22.85
C PHE A 122 -1.65 9.71 -23.61
N ALA A 123 -0.50 9.71 -22.94
CA ALA A 123 0.77 10.09 -23.55
C ALA A 123 1.20 9.10 -24.64
N SER A 124 0.98 7.79 -24.45
CA SER A 124 1.32 6.78 -25.47
C SER A 124 0.48 6.98 -26.73
N ARG A 125 -0.81 7.28 -26.60
CA ARG A 125 -1.69 7.63 -27.74
C ARG A 125 -1.21 8.88 -28.47
N ALA A 126 -1.01 9.97 -27.73
CA ALA A 126 -0.54 11.23 -28.32
C ALA A 126 0.86 11.08 -28.98
N ALA A 127 1.73 10.21 -28.46
CA ALA A 127 3.02 9.92 -29.09
C ALA A 127 2.87 9.11 -30.39
N VAL A 128 1.92 8.17 -30.45
CA VAL A 128 1.60 7.43 -31.69
C VAL A 128 1.13 8.40 -32.78
N ASP A 129 0.26 9.34 -32.43
CA ASP A 129 -0.27 10.38 -33.31
C ASP A 129 0.76 11.47 -33.67
N GLY A 130 1.97 11.40 -33.10
CA GLY A 130 3.07 12.35 -33.36
C GLY A 130 2.95 13.69 -32.61
N GLN A 131 1.97 13.83 -31.71
CA GLN A 131 1.77 15.03 -30.89
C GLN A 131 2.78 15.13 -29.73
N LEU A 132 3.30 13.98 -29.27
CA LEU A 132 4.32 13.92 -28.22
C LEU A 132 5.57 13.17 -28.67
N SER A 133 6.72 13.62 -28.16
CA SER A 133 8.00 12.93 -28.36
C SER A 133 8.06 11.62 -27.58
N VAL A 134 8.75 10.60 -28.12
CA VAL A 134 9.05 9.33 -27.44
C VAL A 134 9.79 9.55 -26.13
N TRP A 135 10.61 10.60 -26.04
CA TRP A 135 11.30 10.97 -24.80
C TRP A 135 10.35 11.29 -23.65
N THR A 136 9.13 11.73 -23.95
CA THR A 136 8.07 11.92 -22.95
C THR A 136 7.67 10.58 -22.33
N LEU A 137 7.59 9.52 -23.13
CA LEU A 137 7.26 8.17 -22.65
C LEU A 137 8.38 7.60 -21.78
N VAL A 138 9.64 7.87 -22.15
CA VAL A 138 10.81 7.52 -21.33
C VAL A 138 10.77 8.26 -19.99
N GLY A 139 10.42 9.55 -19.99
CA GLY A 139 10.22 10.33 -18.77
C GLY A 139 9.12 9.76 -17.87
N ILE A 140 7.99 9.35 -18.44
CA ILE A 140 6.89 8.70 -17.70
C ILE A 140 7.34 7.34 -17.13
N ALA A 141 8.09 6.54 -17.90
CA ALA A 141 8.66 5.29 -17.41
C ALA A 141 9.62 5.52 -16.22
N ALA A 142 10.43 6.59 -16.26
CA ALA A 142 11.30 6.99 -15.16
C ALA A 142 10.49 7.44 -13.92
N LEU A 143 9.34 8.10 -14.09
CA LEU A 143 8.45 8.45 -12.98
C LEU A 143 7.96 7.21 -12.22
N PHE A 144 7.67 6.11 -12.91
CA PHE A 144 7.32 4.85 -12.24
C PHE A 144 8.49 4.28 -11.42
N ALA A 145 9.73 4.40 -11.90
CA ALA A 145 10.90 3.99 -11.12
C ALA A 145 11.06 4.86 -9.84
N ILE A 146 10.82 6.16 -9.95
CA ILE A 146 10.82 7.08 -8.80
C ILE A 146 9.73 6.69 -7.79
N LEU A 147 8.51 6.42 -8.28
CA LEU A 147 7.39 5.98 -7.43
C LEU A 147 7.73 4.68 -6.69
N ALA A 148 8.30 3.69 -7.39
CA ALA A 148 8.69 2.40 -6.82
C ALA A 148 9.64 2.53 -5.62
N ILE A 149 10.48 3.57 -5.59
CA ILE A 149 11.45 3.83 -4.52
C ILE A 149 10.83 4.70 -3.40
N ASN A 150 10.03 5.70 -3.75
CA ASN A 150 9.49 6.68 -2.80
C ASN A 150 8.63 6.03 -1.71
N GLY A 151 7.80 5.05 -2.05
CA GLY A 151 6.99 4.31 -1.09
C GLY A 151 7.83 3.67 0.02
N PRO A 152 8.75 2.74 -0.30
CA PRO A 152 9.67 2.13 0.65
C PRO A 152 10.47 3.16 1.48
N VAL A 153 10.98 4.21 0.84
CA VAL A 153 11.80 5.24 1.51
C VAL A 153 10.99 6.01 2.55
N ILE A 154 9.78 6.43 2.22
CA ILE A 154 8.89 7.12 3.18
C ILE A 154 8.57 6.21 4.36
N GLU A 155 8.36 4.90 4.12
CA GLU A 155 8.14 3.98 5.23
C GLU A 155 9.38 3.81 6.11
N LEU A 156 10.55 3.62 5.50
CA LEU A 156 11.82 3.51 6.23
C LEU A 156 12.06 4.72 7.13
N VAL A 157 11.83 5.93 6.63
CA VAL A 157 11.98 7.17 7.42
C VAL A 157 11.00 7.20 8.60
N THR A 158 9.75 6.78 8.39
CA THR A 158 8.77 6.76 9.50
C THR A 158 9.09 5.72 10.57
N VAL A 159 9.61 4.56 10.17
CA VAL A 159 10.03 3.49 11.09
C VAL A 159 11.19 3.99 11.95
N ARG A 160 12.25 4.51 11.31
CA ARG A 160 13.43 5.06 12.03
C ARG A 160 13.07 6.20 12.97
N LYS A 161 12.14 7.08 12.57
CA LYS A 161 11.65 8.16 13.43
C LYS A 161 10.90 7.63 14.66
N ALA A 162 10.11 6.57 14.49
CA ALA A 162 9.40 5.94 15.60
C ALA A 162 10.37 5.27 16.60
N GLU A 163 11.39 4.57 16.10
CA GLU A 163 12.45 3.95 16.92
C GLU A 163 13.23 4.98 17.74
N GLY A 164 13.68 6.07 17.10
CA GLY A 164 14.42 7.13 17.81
C GLY A 164 13.60 7.86 18.89
N LEU A 165 12.29 7.98 18.70
CA LEU A 165 11.38 8.55 19.71
C LEU A 165 11.17 7.59 20.90
N ALA A 166 11.18 6.27 20.66
CA ALA A 166 11.09 5.29 21.73
C ALA A 166 12.35 5.32 22.61
N GLN A 167 13.54 5.32 21.99
CA GLN A 167 14.83 5.41 22.70
C GLN A 167 14.94 6.68 23.55
N ARG A 168 14.51 7.84 23.04
CA ARG A 168 14.53 9.09 23.83
C ARG A 168 13.65 9.02 25.09
N LYS A 169 12.48 8.36 25.01
CA LYS A 169 11.57 8.25 26.15
C LYS A 169 12.11 7.38 27.26
N GLU A 170 12.82 6.30 26.92
CA GLU A 170 13.48 5.44 27.91
C GLU A 170 14.58 6.18 28.67
N VAL A 171 15.36 7.02 27.99
CA VAL A 171 16.44 7.81 28.63
C VAL A 171 15.90 8.90 29.57
N THR A 172 14.76 9.53 29.28
CA THR A 172 14.16 10.56 30.16
C THR A 172 13.38 10.01 31.35
N ASN A 173 13.03 8.72 31.36
CA ASN A 173 12.21 8.11 32.41
C ASN A 173 12.99 7.13 33.31
N GLY A 174 14.28 6.94 33.06
CA GLY A 174 15.22 6.22 33.93
C GLY A 174 16.08 7.18 34.72
#